data_AF-A0A316FZ47-F1
#
_entry.id   AF-A0A316FZ47-F1
#
_cell.length_a   1.000
_cell.length_b   1.000
_cell.length_c   1.000
_cell.angle_alpha   90.00
_cell.angle_beta   90.00
_cell.angle_gamma   90.00
#
_symmetry.space_group_name_H-M   'P 1'
#
loop_
_entity.id
_entity.type
_entity.pdbx_description
1 polymer ?
#
loop_
_entity_poly.entity_id
_entity_poly.type
_entity_poly.pdbx_seq_one_letter_code
_entity_poly.pdbx_strand_id
1 'polypeptide(L)'
;MIGVCGLPSALFFAMLAVNAESIHPYVLVLGLPALIAYPLAVWLWVRARRARSTGRAWTAAALGMALVVGSSVVPVTILGGALITQWKETQPGGRGYVPPER
;
A
#
# COMPACT_ATOMS: atom_id res chain seq x y z
N MET A 1 0.19 -6.02 -13.23
CA MET A 1 1.45 -5.40 -12.77
C MET A 1 1.38 -4.83 -11.35
N ILE A 2 0.28 -4.16 -10.95
CA ILE A 2 0.08 -3.59 -9.58
C ILE A 2 0.40 -4.60 -8.46
N GLY A 3 0.05 -5.88 -8.65
CA GLY A 3 0.27 -6.92 -7.65
C GLY A 3 1.71 -7.40 -7.45
N VAL A 4 2.55 -7.29 -8.48
CA VAL A 4 3.95 -7.74 -8.43
C VAL A 4 4.81 -6.71 -7.69
N CYS A 5 4.39 -5.44 -7.71
CA CYS A 5 5.10 -4.35 -7.04
C CYS A 5 4.51 -4.03 -5.66
N GLY A 6 3.19 -4.16 -5.46
CA GLY A 6 2.55 -3.78 -4.19
C GLY A 6 2.85 -4.72 -3.01
N LEU A 7 3.03 -6.01 -3.28
CA LEU A 7 3.27 -7.03 -2.24
C LEU A 7 4.67 -6.91 -1.61
N PRO A 8 5.76 -6.75 -2.39
CA PRO A 8 7.09 -6.46 -1.84
C PRO A 8 7.13 -5.16 -1.04
N SER A 9 6.46 -4.10 -1.51
CA SER A 9 6.40 -2.82 -0.80
C SER A 9 5.64 -2.92 0.53
N ALA A 10 4.49 -3.61 0.56
CA ALA A 10 3.74 -3.84 1.79
C ALA A 10 4.53 -4.68 2.81
N LEU A 11 5.24 -5.72 2.33
CA LEU A 11 6.12 -6.53 3.15
C LEU A 11 7.30 -5.72 3.71
N PHE A 12 7.90 -4.85 2.90
CA PHE A 12 8.96 -3.94 3.31
C PHE A 12 8.48 -3.02 4.45
N PHE A 13 7.33 -2.36 4.30
CA PHE A 13 6.79 -1.49 5.35
C PHE A 13 6.46 -2.25 6.65
N ALA A 14 5.94 -3.48 6.55
CA ALA A 14 5.68 -4.30 7.73
C ALA A 14 6.97 -4.77 8.42
N MET A 15 8.00 -5.14 7.66
CA MET A 15 9.32 -5.48 8.20
C MET A 15 9.99 -4.28 8.87
N LEU A 16 9.82 -3.08 8.29
CA LEU A 16 10.33 -1.83 8.85
C LEU A 16 9.62 -1.47 10.15
N ALA A 17 8.32 -1.75 10.26
CA ALA A 17 7.60 -1.66 11.52
C ALA A 17 8.17 -2.66 12.55
N VAL A 18 8.32 -3.95 12.23
CA VAL A 18 8.80 -4.94 13.21
C VAL A 18 10.21 -4.66 13.73
N ASN A 19 11.09 -4.06 12.93
CA ASN A 19 12.50 -3.84 13.29
C ASN A 19 12.82 -2.41 13.77
N ALA A 20 11.86 -1.47 13.77
CA ALA A 20 12.09 -0.13 14.28
C ALA A 20 11.82 -0.08 15.80
N GLU A 21 12.81 0.33 16.60
CA GLU A 21 12.67 0.58 18.05
C GLU A 21 11.58 1.62 18.37
N SER A 22 11.19 2.44 17.39
CA SER A 22 10.07 3.39 17.47
C SER A 22 9.27 3.35 16.17
N ILE A 23 8.26 2.49 16.12
CA ILE A 23 7.36 2.42 14.97
C ILE A 23 6.51 3.68 14.94
N HIS A 24 6.72 4.54 13.94
CA HIS A 24 5.78 5.62 13.67
C HIS A 24 4.42 4.96 13.36
N PRO A 25 3.33 5.29 14.08
CA PRO A 25 2.04 4.60 13.97
C PRO A 25 1.47 4.55 12.55
N TYR A 26 1.88 5.50 11.70
CA TYR A 26 1.56 5.53 10.27
C TYR A 26 2.03 4.29 9.49
N VAL A 27 3.18 3.68 9.85
CA VAL A 27 3.70 2.50 9.12
C VAL A 27 2.84 1.26 9.38
N LEU A 28 2.37 1.08 10.61
CA LEU A 28 1.44 0.00 10.98
C LEU A 28 0.06 0.19 10.33
N VAL A 29 -0.47 1.42 10.35
CA VAL A 29 -1.77 1.76 9.74
C VAL A 29 -1.77 1.53 8.23
N LEU A 30 -0.63 1.65 7.56
CA LEU A 30 -0.52 1.50 6.11
C LEU A 30 -0.11 0.08 5.67
N GLY A 31 0.80 -0.58 6.38
CA GLY A 31 1.34 -1.89 6.00
C GLY A 31 0.41 -3.06 6.30
N LEU A 32 -0.24 -3.08 7.48
CA LEU A 32 -1.10 -4.20 7.89
C LEU A 32 -2.33 -4.39 6.99
N PRO A 33 -3.09 -3.34 6.64
CA PRO A 33 -4.27 -3.50 5.80
C PRO A 33 -3.93 -4.05 4.41
N ALA A 34 -2.80 -3.64 3.83
CA ALA A 34 -2.33 -4.17 2.55
C ALA A 34 -1.94 -5.65 2.63
N LEU A 35 -1.29 -6.07 3.72
CA LEU A 35 -0.93 -7.48 3.96
C LEU A 35 -2.15 -8.37 4.21
N ILE A 36 -3.23 -7.84 4.78
CA ILE A 36 -4.48 -8.59 5.02
C ILE A 36 -5.38 -8.59 3.78
N ALA A 37 -5.45 -7.47 3.06
CA ALA A 37 -6.31 -7.34 1.89
C ALA A 37 -5.88 -8.25 0.73
N TYR A 38 -4.57 -8.47 0.57
CA TYR A 38 -4.04 -9.26 -0.54
C TYR A 38 -4.43 -10.77 -0.46
N PRO A 39 -4.21 -11.47 0.66
CA PRO A 39 -4.68 -12.85 0.83
C PRO A 39 -6.21 -12.97 0.72
N LEU A 40 -6.95 -12.00 1.26
CA LEU A 40 -8.42 -11.96 1.16
C LEU A 40 -8.89 -11.81 -0.29
N ALA A 41 -8.26 -10.93 -1.07
CA ALA A 41 -8.57 -10.75 -2.47
C ALA A 41 -8.27 -12.01 -3.29
N VAL A 42 -7.14 -12.67 -3.03
CA VAL A 42 -6.80 -13.96 -3.66
C VAL A 42 -7.81 -15.05 -3.29
N TRP A 43 -8.20 -15.12 -2.02
CA TRP A 43 -9.21 -16.08 -1.56
C TRP A 43 -10.58 -15.82 -2.20
N LEU A 44 -11.03 -14.57 -2.28
CA LEU A 44 -12.25 -14.16 -2.97
C LEU A 44 -12.21 -14.51 -4.45
N TRP A 45 -11.07 -14.30 -5.12
CA TRP A 45 -10.86 -14.66 -6.51
C TRP A 45 -10.92 -16.18 -6.74
N VAL A 46 -10.32 -16.98 -5.86
CA VAL A 46 -10.44 -18.45 -5.91
C VAL A 46 -11.88 -18.89 -5.69
N ARG A 47 -12.61 -18.25 -4.78
CA ARG A 47 -14.04 -18.53 -4.56
C ARG A 47 -14.90 -18.13 -5.75
N ALA A 48 -14.62 -17.00 -6.39
CA ALA A 48 -15.32 -16.54 -7.58
C ALA A 48 -15.25 -17.60 -8.71
N ARG A 49 -14.07 -18.21 -8.91
CA ARG A 49 -13.86 -19.27 -9.91
C ARG A 49 -14.63 -20.57 -9.63
N ARG A 50 -15.05 -20.80 -8.39
CA ARG A 50 -15.81 -22.00 -7.97
C ARG A 50 -17.30 -21.73 -7.77
N ALA A 51 -17.76 -20.50 -8.02
CA ALA A 51 -19.15 -20.14 -7.78
C ALA A 51 -20.08 -20.74 -8.84
N ARG A 52 -21.14 -21.42 -8.40
CA ARG A 52 -22.19 -21.97 -9.28
C ARG A 52 -23.08 -20.90 -9.93
N SER A 53 -23.03 -19.66 -9.43
CA SER A 53 -23.83 -18.53 -9.91
C SER A 53 -22.91 -17.43 -10.40
N THR A 54 -23.16 -16.97 -11.64
CA THR A 54 -22.42 -15.88 -12.29
C THR A 54 -22.47 -14.60 -11.45
N GLY A 55 -23.62 -14.29 -10.85
CA GLY A 55 -23.76 -13.12 -9.97
C GLY A 55 -22.86 -13.17 -8.74
N ARG A 56 -22.75 -14.34 -8.09
CA ARG A 56 -21.86 -14.53 -6.93
C ARG A 56 -20.38 -14.49 -7.30
N ALA A 57 -20.03 -14.92 -8.51
CA ALA A 57 -18.66 -14.80 -9.03
C ALA A 57 -18.28 -13.33 -9.21
N TRP A 58 -19.17 -12.54 -9.82
CA TRP A 58 -18.93 -11.11 -10.05
C TRP A 58 -18.87 -10.30 -8.76
N THR A 59 -19.73 -10.57 -7.77
CA THR A 59 -19.66 -9.87 -6.49
C THR A 59 -18.38 -10.19 -5.72
N ALA A 60 -17.94 -11.44 -5.71
CA ALA A 60 -16.68 -11.84 -5.09
C ALA A 60 -15.46 -11.21 -5.78
N ALA A 61 -15.46 -11.15 -7.12
CA ALA A 61 -14.41 -10.50 -7.89
C ALA A 61 -14.39 -8.98 -7.65
N ALA A 62 -15.55 -8.32 -7.62
CA ALA A 62 -15.67 -6.89 -7.33
C ALA A 62 -15.20 -6.55 -5.90
N LEU A 63 -15.58 -7.36 -4.91
CA LEU A 63 -15.09 -7.23 -3.53
C LEU A 63 -13.57 -7.39 -3.44
N GLY A 64 -13.01 -8.41 -4.12
CA GLY A 64 -11.57 -8.62 -4.17
C GLY A 64 -10.82 -7.44 -4.80
N MET A 65 -11.34 -6.88 -5.90
CA MET A 65 -10.77 -5.68 -6.52
C MET A 65 -10.88 -4.44 -5.62
N ALA A 66 -12.04 -4.22 -4.99
CA ALA A 66 -12.24 -3.10 -4.08
C ALA A 66 -11.28 -3.16 -2.88
N LEU A 67 -11.02 -4.36 -2.35
CA LEU A 67 -10.04 -4.59 -1.29
C LEU A 67 -8.62 -4.19 -1.72
N VAL A 68 -8.17 -4.63 -2.90
CA VAL A 68 -6.83 -4.30 -3.40
C VAL A 68 -6.70 -2.81 -3.71
N VAL A 69 -7.70 -2.21 -4.36
CA VAL A 69 -7.68 -0.78 -4.69
C VAL A 69 -7.69 0.05 -3.41
N GLY A 70 -8.60 -0.23 -2.47
CA GLY A 70 -8.68 0.49 -1.20
C GLY A 70 -7.39 0.37 -0.39
N SER A 71 -6.81 -0.82 -0.33
CA SER A 71 -5.55 -1.04 0.40
C SER A 71 -4.32 -0.47 -0.28
N SER A 72 -4.39 -0.13 -1.58
CA SER A 72 -3.26 0.45 -2.34
C SER A 72 -3.36 1.97 -2.45
N VAL A 73 -4.56 2.50 -2.64
CA VAL A 73 -4.78 3.95 -2.84
C VAL A 73 -4.48 4.72 -1.56
N VAL A 74 -5.00 4.28 -0.42
CA VAL A 74 -4.86 5.01 0.86
C VAL A 74 -3.39 5.16 1.29
N PRO A 75 -2.54 4.10 1.26
CA PRO A 75 -1.13 4.27 1.54
C PRO A 75 -0.41 5.15 0.51
N VAL A 76 -0.70 4.97 -0.79
CA VAL A 76 -0.02 5.73 -1.85
C VAL A 76 -0.34 7.22 -1.77
N THR A 77 -1.58 7.62 -1.47
CA THR A 77 -1.91 9.05 -1.31
C THR A 77 -1.29 9.65 -0.06
N ILE A 78 -1.26 8.91 1.07
CA ILE A 78 -0.68 9.42 2.33
C ILE A 78 0.84 9.50 2.23
N LEU A 79 1.52 8.42 1.83
CA LEU A 79 2.98 8.39 1.65
C LEU A 79 3.42 9.33 0.52
N GLY A 80 2.70 9.33 -0.61
CA GLY A 80 2.98 10.23 -1.73
C GLY A 80 2.86 11.69 -1.33
N GLY A 81 1.83 12.06 -0.56
CA GLY A 81 1.68 13.41 -0.03
C GLY A 81 2.84 13.83 0.89
N ALA A 82 3.24 12.95 1.82
CA ALA A 82 4.37 13.20 2.72
C ALA A 82 5.70 13.37 1.94
N LEU A 83 5.95 12.48 0.97
CA LEU A 83 7.13 12.53 0.11
C LEU A 83 7.16 13.80 -0.76
N ILE A 84 6.01 14.24 -1.28
CA ILE A 84 5.92 15.50 -2.05
C ILE A 84 6.31 16.70 -1.18
N THR A 85 5.86 16.73 0.09
CA THR A 85 6.20 17.82 1.01
C THR A 85 7.69 17.82 1.33
N GLN A 86 8.26 16.66 1.70
CA GLN A 86 9.70 16.54 1.93
C GLN A 86 10.53 16.89 0.70
N TRP A 87 10.08 16.45 -0.49
CA TRP A 87 10.73 16.76 -1.74
C TRP A 87 10.75 18.27 -2.00
N LYS A 88 9.63 18.97 -1.81
CA LYS A 88 9.59 20.45 -1.94
C LYS A 88 10.52 21.16 -0.95
N GLU A 89 10.68 20.63 0.25
CA GLU A 89 11.57 21.21 1.26
C GLU A 89 13.05 20.98 0.97
N THR A 90 13.39 19.88 0.30
CA THR A 90 14.78 19.44 0.02
C THR A 90 15.27 19.75 -1.40
N GLN A 91 14.38 20.22 -2.28
CA GLN A 91 14.74 20.72 -3.62
C GLN A 91 15.47 22.07 -3.54
N PRO A 92 16.29 22.43 -4.55
CA PRO A 92 16.90 23.76 -4.63
C PRO A 92 15.85 24.87 -4.51
N GLY A 93 16.01 25.74 -3.51
CA GLY A 93 15.03 26.79 -3.18
C GLY A 93 14.01 26.42 -2.08
N GLY A 94 14.00 25.16 -1.64
CA GLY A 94 13.29 24.71 -0.44
C GLY A 94 14.02 25.09 0.84
N ARG A 95 13.28 25.22 1.94
CA ARG A 95 13.82 25.64 3.26
C ARG A 95 14.87 24.70 3.84
N GLY A 96 14.84 23.42 3.47
CA GLY A 96 15.77 22.40 3.94
C GLY A 96 16.86 22.04 2.93
N TYR A 97 17.02 22.82 1.85
CA TYR A 97 18.04 22.55 0.85
C TYR A 97 19.45 22.84 1.39
N VAL A 98 20.29 21.81 1.42
CA VAL A 98 21.73 21.93 1.72
C VAL A 98 22.49 21.71 0.41
N PRO A 99 23.15 22.74 -0.15
CA PRO A 99 23.95 22.57 -1.36
C PRO A 99 25.16 21.66 -1.07
N PRO A 100 25.58 20.84 -2.03
CA PRO A 100 26.79 20.02 -1.86
C PRO A 100 28.02 20.93 -1.66
N GLU A 101 28.82 20.61 -0.65
CA GLU A 101 30.10 21.29 -0.40
C GLU A 101 31.03 21.03 -1.60
N ARG A 102 31.61 22.12 -2.13
CA ARG A 102 32.48 22.10 -3.32
C ARG A 102 33.86 21.53 -3.02
#